data_AF-A0A1V9XJZ3-F1
#
_entry.id   AF-A0A1V9XJZ3-F1
#
_cell.length_a   1.000
_cell.length_b   1.000
_cell.length_c   1.000
_cell.angle_alpha   90.00
_cell.angle_beta   90.00
_cell.angle_gamma   90.00
#
_symmetry.space_group_name_H-M   'P 1'
#
loop_
_entity.id
_entity.type
_entity.pdbx_description
1 polymer ?
#
loop_
_entity_poly.entity_id
_entity_poly.type
_entity_poly.pdbx_seq_one_letter_code
_entity_poly.pdbx_strand_id
1 'polypeptide(L)'
;MSDPSLASIAGPVGVQLVNTSPTFGATLVTVTTFLHPTSLPPRSLLYLLSAWLDVNLFLAFVPLESVMPTAHTFVPGLVAWTTVAGSIPEPLADNDVNSSIACRLDTENEFDAILVNRLHLALLKIILKAPPGTLQVGYLRRADHLVKLAHSLETRLGTGTATNERLSNATTWRIERFVQIVQAALSSRCVHGSLRGLRTALSRLPPTQLTGIVLETNKSLLT
;
A
#
# COMPACT_ATOMS: atom_id res chain seq x y z
N MET A 1 -19.99 39.83 -23.64
CA MET A 1 -20.69 38.73 -22.95
C MET A 1 -19.70 37.59 -22.87
N SER A 2 -19.10 37.38 -21.71
CA SER A 2 -18.05 36.40 -21.48
C SER A 2 -18.63 35.31 -20.59
N ASP A 3 -18.59 34.08 -21.09
CA ASP A 3 -19.18 32.89 -20.48
C ASP A 3 -18.43 32.51 -19.18
N PRO A 4 -19.09 32.43 -18.01
CA PRO A 4 -18.42 32.17 -16.72
C PRO A 4 -18.23 30.67 -16.42
N SER A 5 -18.33 29.80 -17.42
CA SER A 5 -18.32 28.32 -17.23
C SER A 5 -16.94 27.66 -17.20
N LEU A 6 -15.85 28.43 -17.24
CA LEU A 6 -14.47 27.96 -16.99
C LEU A 6 -14.00 28.36 -15.58
N ALA A 7 -14.82 28.08 -14.57
CA ALA A 7 -14.34 28.08 -13.20
C ALA A 7 -13.45 26.84 -13.02
N SER A 8 -12.15 27.10 -12.82
CA SER A 8 -11.15 26.10 -12.50
C SER A 8 -11.69 25.08 -11.51
N ILE A 9 -11.50 23.79 -11.79
CA ILE A 9 -11.49 22.74 -10.78
C ILE A 9 -10.25 23.01 -9.90
N ALA A 10 -10.35 24.02 -9.05
CA ALA A 10 -9.42 24.27 -7.98
C ALA A 10 -9.63 23.13 -7.00
N GLY A 11 -8.74 22.14 -7.04
CA GLY A 11 -8.59 21.21 -5.93
C GLY A 11 -8.47 22.01 -4.63
N PRO A 12 -8.99 21.49 -3.51
CA PRO A 12 -9.01 22.24 -2.26
C PRO A 12 -7.58 22.69 -1.93
N VAL A 13 -7.47 23.97 -1.54
CA VAL A 13 -6.25 24.65 -1.09
C VAL A 13 -5.42 23.65 -0.30
N GLY A 14 -4.25 23.33 -0.86
CA GLY A 14 -3.44 22.20 -0.43
C GLY A 14 -3.23 22.23 1.07
N VAL A 15 -3.51 21.12 1.74
CA VAL A 15 -3.01 20.89 3.09
C VAL A 15 -1.49 20.74 3.01
N GLN A 16 -0.83 21.89 2.91
CA GLN A 16 0.60 22.02 3.02
C GLN A 16 0.93 21.98 4.51
N LEU A 17 1.06 20.77 5.04
CA LEU A 17 1.81 20.50 6.26
C LEU A 17 3.32 20.69 5.98
N VAL A 18 3.67 21.83 5.36
CA VAL A 18 5.02 22.29 5.12
C VAL A 18 5.55 22.73 6.48
N ASN A 19 6.77 22.30 6.83
CA ASN A 19 7.40 22.46 8.16
C ASN A 19 6.91 21.51 9.26
N THR A 20 6.19 20.43 8.95
CA THR A 20 5.94 19.38 9.94
C THR A 20 7.19 18.53 10.14
N SER A 21 7.55 18.27 11.40
CA SER A 21 8.68 17.40 11.73
C SER A 21 8.52 16.02 11.07
N PRO A 22 9.54 15.49 10.37
CA PRO A 22 9.50 14.13 9.84
C PRO A 22 9.18 13.09 10.91
N THR A 23 9.66 13.27 12.15
CA THR A 23 9.36 12.39 13.28
C THR A 23 7.87 12.37 13.59
N PHE A 24 7.22 13.54 13.67
CA PHE A 24 5.78 13.62 13.88
C PHE A 24 5.02 12.86 12.79
N GLY A 25 5.43 13.01 11.53
CA GLY A 25 4.78 12.30 10.44
C GLY A 25 4.98 10.81 10.45
N ALA A 26 6.17 10.35 10.77
CA ALA A 26 6.42 8.93 10.88
C ALA A 26 5.58 8.36 12.04
N THR A 27 5.44 9.09 13.15
CA THR A 27 4.57 8.71 14.27
C THR A 27 3.11 8.68 13.88
N LEU A 28 2.60 9.73 13.23
CA LEU A 28 1.20 9.80 12.81
C LEU A 28 0.85 8.64 11.86
N VAL A 29 1.67 8.40 10.84
CA VAL A 29 1.42 7.32 9.89
C VAL A 29 1.54 5.97 10.58
N THR A 30 2.56 5.77 11.42
CA THR A 30 2.76 4.52 12.17
C THR A 30 1.58 4.20 13.06
N VAL A 31 1.13 5.17 13.88
CA VAL A 31 -0.05 5.02 14.73
C VAL A 31 -1.30 4.73 13.91
N THR A 32 -1.49 5.44 12.79
CA THR A 32 -2.68 5.22 11.94
C THR A 32 -2.66 3.81 11.34
N THR A 33 -1.52 3.34 10.86
CA THR A 33 -1.36 1.97 10.33
C THR A 33 -1.46 0.90 11.41
N PHE A 34 -1.12 1.24 12.65
CA PHE A 34 -1.29 0.35 13.80
C PHE A 34 -2.76 0.23 14.21
N LEU A 35 -3.50 1.34 14.20
CA LEU A 35 -4.95 1.36 14.49
C LEU A 35 -5.79 0.74 13.36
N HIS A 36 -5.30 0.82 12.13
CA HIS A 36 -5.99 0.31 10.93
C HIS A 36 -5.09 -0.66 10.14
N PRO A 37 -4.73 -1.84 10.69
CA PRO A 37 -3.75 -2.73 10.06
C PRO A 37 -4.28 -3.45 8.82
N THR A 38 -5.60 -3.69 8.78
CA THR A 38 -6.27 -4.47 7.71
C THR A 38 -7.54 -3.79 7.19
N SER A 39 -7.92 -2.68 7.80
CA SER A 39 -9.02 -1.79 7.41
C SER A 39 -8.44 -0.45 6.96
N LEU A 40 -9.25 0.34 6.26
CA LEU A 40 -8.87 1.69 5.87
C LEU A 40 -9.19 2.68 7.00
N PRO A 41 -8.35 3.70 7.23
CA PRO A 41 -8.71 4.80 8.10
C PRO A 41 -9.87 5.61 7.51
N PRO A 42 -10.48 6.54 8.28
CA PRO A 42 -11.49 7.45 7.75
C PRO A 42 -11.02 8.16 6.48
N ARG A 43 -11.93 8.33 5.50
CA ARG A 43 -11.61 8.88 4.16
C ARG A 43 -10.92 10.24 4.23
N SER A 44 -11.31 11.11 5.17
CA SER A 44 -10.68 12.40 5.42
C SER A 44 -9.21 12.27 5.84
N LEU A 45 -8.90 11.31 6.72
CA LEU A 45 -7.54 11.01 7.15
C LEU A 45 -6.73 10.39 6.00
N LEU A 46 -7.33 9.49 5.22
CA LEU A 46 -6.68 8.90 4.06
C LEU A 46 -6.36 9.94 2.98
N TYR A 47 -7.27 10.89 2.74
CA TYR A 47 -7.06 12.04 1.85
C TYR A 47 -5.89 12.89 2.33
N LEU A 48 -5.90 13.27 3.61
CA LEU A 48 -4.81 14.03 4.22
C LEU A 48 -3.46 13.32 4.04
N LEU A 49 -3.39 12.03 4.40
CA LEU A 49 -2.16 11.24 4.30
C LEU A 49 -1.70 11.09 2.84
N SER A 50 -2.61 10.84 1.90
CA SER A 50 -2.25 10.69 0.48
C SER A 50 -1.66 11.97 -0.13
N ALA A 51 -2.20 13.14 0.24
CA ALA A 51 -1.69 14.43 -0.21
C ALA A 51 -0.37 14.77 0.47
N TRP A 52 -0.22 14.39 1.73
CA TRP A 52 0.93 14.76 2.55
C TRP A 52 2.17 13.89 2.31
N LEU A 53 2.00 12.57 2.19
CA LEU A 53 3.10 11.63 1.97
C LEU A 53 3.81 11.87 0.63
N ASP A 54 3.07 12.31 -0.39
CA ASP A 54 3.62 12.58 -1.73
C ASP A 54 4.68 13.69 -1.74
N VAL A 55 4.61 14.62 -0.77
CA VAL A 55 5.56 15.73 -0.61
C VAL A 55 6.54 15.53 0.56
N ASN A 56 6.30 14.56 1.46
CA ASN A 56 7.14 14.28 2.64
C ASN A 56 7.79 12.90 2.56
N LEU A 57 8.66 12.70 1.58
CA LEU A 57 9.36 11.42 1.39
C LEU A 57 10.45 11.17 2.45
N PHE A 58 10.84 12.19 3.21
CA PHE A 58 11.88 12.10 4.24
C PHE A 58 11.48 11.26 5.45
N LEU A 59 10.21 10.84 5.53
CA LEU A 59 9.71 9.89 6.54
C LEU A 59 10.49 8.57 6.52
N ALA A 60 11.04 8.18 5.36
CA ALA A 60 11.91 7.02 5.24
C ALA A 60 13.16 7.11 6.14
N PHE A 61 13.64 8.31 6.47
CA PHE A 61 14.91 8.54 7.18
C PHE A 61 14.75 8.69 8.70
N VAL A 62 13.51 8.71 9.19
CA VAL A 62 13.25 8.89 10.62
C VAL A 62 13.73 7.65 11.39
N PRO A 63 14.56 7.75 12.44
CA PRO A 63 14.95 6.59 13.22
C PRO A 63 13.74 5.92 13.88
N LEU A 64 13.64 4.59 13.84
CA LEU A 64 12.47 3.87 14.36
C LEU A 64 12.29 4.08 15.87
N GLU A 65 13.40 4.23 16.59
CA GLU A 65 13.48 4.54 18.01
C GLU A 65 12.78 5.85 18.37
N SER A 66 12.73 6.81 17.42
CA SER A 66 12.10 8.13 17.62
C SER A 66 10.59 8.13 17.40
N VAL A 67 10.03 7.04 16.84
CA VAL A 67 8.64 6.97 16.39
C VAL A 67 7.79 6.19 17.38
N MET A 68 8.18 4.94 17.64
CA MET A 68 7.63 4.06 18.66
C MET A 68 8.58 2.86 18.81
N PRO A 69 9.28 2.69 19.95
CA PRO A 69 10.26 1.62 20.14
C PRO A 69 9.71 0.20 19.98
N THR A 70 8.41 0.01 20.15
CA THR A 70 7.71 -1.28 20.12
C THR A 70 6.85 -1.49 18.87
N ALA A 71 6.66 -0.47 18.04
CA ALA A 71 5.77 -0.57 16.89
C ALA A 71 6.50 -1.12 15.66
N HIS A 72 5.79 -1.91 14.86
CA HIS A 72 6.18 -2.12 13.47
C HIS A 72 6.18 -0.78 12.73
N THR A 73 7.09 -0.62 11.77
CA THR A 73 7.15 0.56 10.88
C THR A 73 5.81 0.80 10.20
N PHE A 74 5.54 2.02 9.70
CA PHE A 74 4.29 2.31 8.97
C PHE A 74 4.14 1.61 7.60
N VAL A 75 5.24 1.19 6.98
CA VAL A 75 5.27 0.62 5.62
C VAL A 75 4.26 -0.53 5.40
N PRO A 76 4.10 -1.53 6.28
CA PRO A 76 3.21 -2.67 6.08
C PRO A 76 1.74 -2.26 6.03
N GLY A 77 1.33 -1.30 6.86
CA GLY A 77 -0.03 -0.77 6.80
C GLY A 77 -0.27 0.01 5.52
N LEU A 78 0.71 0.77 5.03
CA LEU A 78 0.60 1.41 3.72
C LEU A 78 0.51 0.40 2.57
N VAL A 79 1.29 -0.69 2.62
CA VAL A 79 1.15 -1.80 1.66
C VAL A 79 -0.24 -2.40 1.75
N ALA A 80 -0.70 -2.74 2.96
CA ALA A 80 -2.04 -3.30 3.17
C ALA A 80 -3.13 -2.37 2.63
N TRP A 81 -3.06 -1.06 2.85
CA TRP A 81 -4.04 -0.10 2.33
C TRP A 81 -4.07 0.01 0.82
N THR A 82 -2.92 -0.15 0.15
CA THR A 82 -2.80 0.01 -1.31
C THR A 82 -3.08 -1.27 -2.09
N THR A 83 -2.98 -2.44 -1.44
CA THR A 83 -3.09 -3.75 -2.11
C THR A 83 -4.19 -4.64 -1.55
N VAL A 84 -4.46 -4.60 -0.24
CA VAL A 84 -5.31 -5.57 0.47
C VAL A 84 -6.64 -4.95 0.95
N ALA A 85 -6.61 -3.70 1.41
CA ALA A 85 -7.74 -3.04 2.06
C ALA A 85 -8.81 -2.60 1.04
N GLY A 86 -10.06 -2.51 1.49
CA GLY A 86 -11.22 -2.25 0.63
C GLY A 86 -11.81 -3.48 -0.07
N SER A 87 -11.22 -4.66 0.13
CA SER A 87 -11.76 -5.94 -0.32
C SER A 87 -12.53 -6.61 0.81
N ILE A 88 -13.83 -6.81 0.65
CA ILE A 88 -14.63 -7.65 1.56
C ILE A 88 -14.14 -9.11 1.46
N PRO A 89 -14.23 -9.91 2.53
CA PRO A 89 -14.80 -11.24 2.44
C PRO A 89 -16.23 -11.16 2.99
N GLU A 90 -17.23 -11.30 2.11
CA GLU A 90 -18.68 -11.46 2.34
C GLU A 90 -19.40 -10.72 3.50
N PRO A 91 -20.68 -10.35 3.33
CA PRO A 91 -21.49 -10.00 4.49
C PRO A 91 -21.64 -11.27 5.32
N LEU A 92 -21.03 -11.31 6.51
CA LEU A 92 -21.54 -12.18 7.56
C LEU A 92 -22.96 -11.69 7.85
N ALA A 93 -23.92 -12.37 7.23
CA ALA A 93 -25.28 -12.43 7.69
C ALA A 93 -25.22 -13.01 9.10
N ASP A 94 -25.11 -12.14 10.09
CA ASP A 94 -25.95 -12.15 11.28
C ASP A 94 -25.50 -11.05 12.22
N ASN A 95 -26.46 -10.19 12.56
CA ASN A 95 -26.59 -9.47 13.82
C ASN A 95 -25.30 -8.88 14.41
N ASP A 96 -25.04 -7.61 14.11
CA ASP A 96 -24.82 -6.66 15.20
C ASP A 96 -24.98 -5.21 14.75
N VAL A 97 -25.92 -4.55 15.43
CA VAL A 97 -26.21 -3.12 15.40
C VAL A 97 -25.05 -2.40 16.09
N ASN A 98 -23.91 -2.26 15.40
CA ASN A 98 -22.83 -1.29 15.66
C ASN A 98 -21.67 -1.47 14.67
N SER A 99 -21.94 -1.80 13.41
CA SER A 99 -20.89 -1.87 12.39
C SER A 99 -20.40 -0.44 12.10
N SER A 100 -19.27 -0.10 12.73
CA SER A 100 -18.38 0.96 12.27
C SER A 100 -18.34 0.92 10.75
N ILE A 101 -18.77 2.02 10.11
CA ILE A 101 -18.79 2.20 8.66
C ILE A 101 -17.35 2.00 8.18
N ALA A 102 -16.99 0.76 7.86
CA ALA A 102 -15.68 0.44 7.34
C ALA A 102 -15.54 1.26 6.06
N CYS A 103 -14.59 2.19 6.04
CA CYS A 103 -14.35 3.02 4.88
C CYS A 103 -14.03 2.09 3.69
N ARG A 104 -14.93 2.03 2.71
CA ARG A 104 -14.74 1.26 1.47
C ARG A 104 -14.14 2.19 0.43
N LEU A 105 -13.10 1.75 -0.26
CA LEU A 105 -12.61 2.41 -1.46
C LEU A 105 -13.16 1.66 -2.64
N ASP A 106 -13.95 2.37 -3.44
CA ASP A 106 -14.41 1.86 -4.71
C ASP A 106 -13.42 2.29 -5.79
N THR A 107 -12.57 1.40 -6.27
CA THR A 107 -11.61 1.75 -7.33
C THR A 107 -12.26 2.03 -8.69
N GLU A 108 -13.57 1.79 -8.85
CA GLU A 108 -14.34 2.25 -9.99
C GLU A 108 -14.74 3.74 -9.84
N ASN A 109 -14.82 4.24 -8.60
CA ASN A 109 -14.94 5.65 -8.32
C ASN A 109 -13.60 6.37 -8.59
N GLU A 110 -13.63 7.37 -9.48
CA GLU A 110 -12.44 8.11 -9.90
C GLU A 110 -11.68 8.73 -8.72
N PHE A 111 -12.38 9.28 -7.73
CA PHE A 111 -11.76 9.92 -6.58
C PHE A 111 -10.98 8.91 -5.73
N ASP A 112 -11.55 7.73 -5.50
CA ASP A 112 -10.92 6.66 -4.72
C ASP A 112 -9.75 6.01 -5.48
N ALA A 113 -9.88 5.87 -6.80
CA ALA A 113 -8.78 5.45 -7.65
C ALA A 113 -7.60 6.44 -7.55
N ILE A 114 -7.87 7.75 -7.64
CA ILE A 114 -6.84 8.80 -7.48
C ILE A 114 -6.18 8.70 -6.10
N LEU A 115 -6.98 8.56 -5.04
CA LEU A 115 -6.50 8.46 -3.67
C LEU A 115 -5.52 7.29 -3.48
N VAL A 116 -5.93 6.09 -3.89
CA VAL A 116 -5.09 4.88 -3.77
C VAL A 116 -3.85 5.00 -4.64
N ASN A 117 -3.96 5.54 -5.85
CA ASN A 117 -2.82 5.74 -6.74
C ASN A 117 -1.80 6.73 -6.17
N ARG A 118 -2.26 7.83 -5.55
CA ARG A 118 -1.37 8.79 -4.87
C ARG A 118 -0.66 8.15 -3.69
N LEU A 119 -1.38 7.39 -2.86
CA LEU A 119 -0.79 6.69 -1.73
C LEU A 119 0.24 5.65 -2.17
N HIS A 120 -0.10 4.85 -3.18
CA HIS A 120 0.79 3.86 -3.79
C HIS A 120 2.05 4.51 -4.36
N LEU A 121 1.90 5.60 -5.12
CA LEU A 121 3.03 6.34 -5.66
C LEU A 121 3.93 6.91 -4.55
N ALA A 122 3.34 7.49 -3.50
CA ALA A 122 4.10 8.00 -2.36
C ALA A 122 4.88 6.88 -1.66
N LEU A 123 4.25 5.71 -1.47
CA LEU A 123 4.90 4.52 -0.91
C LEU A 123 6.08 4.06 -1.78
N LEU A 124 5.92 3.95 -3.09
CA LEU A 124 7.01 3.60 -4.00
C LEU A 124 8.17 4.60 -3.90
N LYS A 125 7.86 5.90 -3.89
CA LYS A 125 8.87 6.97 -3.73
C LYS A 125 9.61 6.85 -2.38
N ILE A 126 8.91 6.54 -1.29
CA ILE A 126 9.50 6.31 0.04
C ILE A 126 10.47 5.12 -0.01
N ILE A 127 10.04 3.99 -0.58
CA ILE A 127 10.87 2.77 -0.68
C ILE A 127 12.12 3.04 -1.52
N LEU A 128 11.97 3.67 -2.69
CA LEU A 128 13.05 3.95 -3.64
C LEU A 128 14.05 5.00 -3.13
N LYS A 129 13.61 5.93 -2.26
CA LYS A 129 14.51 6.90 -1.62
C LYS A 129 15.17 6.40 -0.34
N ALA A 130 14.68 5.31 0.24
CA ALA A 130 15.23 4.78 1.47
C ALA A 130 16.65 4.24 1.22
N PRO A 131 17.68 4.69 1.97
CA PRO A 131 19.00 4.10 1.90
C PRO A 131 18.96 2.59 2.21
N PRO A 132 19.83 1.77 1.59
CA PRO A 132 19.96 0.37 1.96
C PRO A 132 20.20 0.21 3.46
N GLY A 133 19.42 -0.65 4.12
CA GLY A 133 19.54 -0.90 5.56
C GLY A 133 18.73 0.05 6.47
N THR A 134 17.96 0.98 5.92
CA THR A 134 17.14 1.91 6.72
C THR A 134 16.02 1.20 7.47
N LEU A 135 15.92 1.45 8.78
CA LEU A 135 15.02 0.75 9.71
C LEU A 135 13.54 0.98 9.44
N GLN A 136 13.14 2.11 8.83
CA GLN A 136 11.73 2.41 8.51
C GLN A 136 11.15 1.52 7.40
N VAL A 137 12.01 0.97 6.53
CA VAL A 137 11.63 -0.06 5.56
C VAL A 137 11.93 -1.47 6.13
N GLY A 138 12.27 -1.53 7.41
CA GLY A 138 12.71 -2.71 8.15
C GLY A 138 11.69 -3.87 8.19
N TYR A 139 10.45 -3.61 7.82
CA TYR A 139 9.45 -4.67 7.64
C TYR A 139 9.48 -5.30 6.24
N LEU A 140 9.83 -4.55 5.18
CA LEU A 140 10.17 -5.17 3.88
C LEU A 140 11.51 -5.93 3.97
N ARG A 141 12.37 -5.57 4.94
CA ARG A 141 13.65 -6.22 5.22
C ARG A 141 13.53 -7.69 5.59
N ARG A 142 12.36 -8.23 5.95
CA ARG A 142 12.17 -9.69 6.01
C ARG A 142 11.21 -10.14 4.91
N ALA A 143 11.70 -10.98 4.01
CA ALA A 143 10.92 -11.59 2.94
C ALA A 143 9.64 -12.27 3.46
N ASP A 144 9.66 -12.84 4.68
CA ASP A 144 8.51 -13.50 5.32
C ASP A 144 7.29 -12.57 5.46
N HIS A 145 7.51 -11.27 5.62
CA HIS A 145 6.43 -10.30 5.74
C HIS A 145 5.76 -10.01 4.39
N LEU A 146 6.57 -9.91 3.33
CA LEU A 146 6.05 -9.84 1.96
C LEU A 146 5.31 -11.13 1.59
N VAL A 147 5.78 -12.29 2.05
CA VAL A 147 5.09 -13.57 1.88
C VAL A 147 3.73 -13.56 2.59
N LYS A 148 3.65 -13.07 3.84
CA LYS A 148 2.37 -12.93 4.56
C LYS A 148 1.39 -12.01 3.84
N LEU A 149 1.87 -10.89 3.29
CA LEU A 149 1.05 -9.97 2.51
C LEU A 149 0.57 -10.60 1.21
N ALA A 150 1.44 -11.34 0.51
CA ALA A 150 1.07 -12.09 -0.68
C ALA A 150 -0.02 -13.14 -0.37
N HIS A 151 0.12 -13.89 0.72
CA HIS A 151 -0.92 -14.82 1.17
C HIS A 151 -2.21 -14.11 1.59
N SER A 152 -2.13 -12.96 2.25
CA SER A 152 -3.32 -12.17 2.58
C SER A 152 -4.02 -11.63 1.34
N LEU A 153 -3.27 -11.34 0.27
CA LEU A 153 -3.84 -10.95 -1.01
C LEU A 153 -4.50 -12.16 -1.67
N GLU A 154 -3.80 -13.29 -1.74
CA GLU A 154 -4.30 -14.57 -2.28
C GLU A 154 -5.62 -14.99 -1.60
N THR A 155 -5.70 -14.96 -0.26
CA THR A 155 -6.91 -15.34 0.47
C THR A 155 -8.08 -14.39 0.21
N ARG A 156 -7.83 -13.09 0.11
CA ARG A 156 -8.88 -12.09 -0.17
C ARG A 156 -9.36 -12.08 -1.61
N LEU A 157 -8.53 -12.55 -2.54
CA LEU A 157 -8.94 -12.74 -3.93
C LEU A 157 -9.77 -14.02 -4.11
N GLY A 158 -9.89 -14.84 -3.06
CA GLY A 158 -10.54 -16.15 -3.09
C GLY A 158 -9.61 -17.23 -3.65
N THR A 159 -9.37 -18.28 -2.87
CA THR A 159 -8.67 -19.47 -3.34
C THR A 159 -9.62 -20.28 -4.23
N GLY A 160 -9.74 -19.94 -5.51
CA GLY A 160 -10.66 -20.67 -6.37
C GLY A 160 -10.69 -20.24 -7.83
N THR A 161 -9.95 -20.99 -8.67
CA THR A 161 -10.51 -21.50 -9.95
C THR A 161 -11.12 -20.50 -10.93
N ALA A 162 -10.52 -19.33 -11.15
CA ALA A 162 -10.71 -18.59 -12.41
C ALA A 162 -9.64 -19.04 -13.42
N THR A 163 -9.64 -20.32 -13.81
CA THR A 163 -8.82 -20.79 -14.94
C THR A 163 -9.37 -20.33 -16.30
N ASN A 164 -10.47 -19.56 -16.35
CA ASN A 164 -10.96 -18.94 -17.60
C ASN A 164 -11.79 -17.65 -17.45
N GLU A 165 -12.10 -17.18 -16.24
CA GLU A 165 -12.73 -15.87 -16.07
C GLU A 165 -11.66 -14.77 -16.06
N ARG A 166 -11.84 -13.76 -16.91
CA ARG A 166 -10.99 -12.57 -16.90
C ARG A 166 -11.01 -11.97 -15.49
N LEU A 167 -9.85 -11.90 -14.86
CA LEU A 167 -9.67 -11.14 -13.62
C LEU A 167 -10.26 -9.75 -13.79
N SER A 168 -11.02 -9.29 -12.81
CA SER A 168 -11.48 -7.90 -12.82
C SER A 168 -10.29 -6.94 -12.87
N ASN A 169 -10.47 -5.78 -13.49
CA ASN A 169 -9.43 -4.75 -13.56
C ASN A 169 -8.97 -4.34 -12.15
N ALA A 170 -9.90 -4.25 -11.19
CA ALA A 170 -9.60 -3.93 -9.80
C ALA A 170 -8.68 -4.97 -9.13
N THR A 171 -8.95 -6.27 -9.34
CA THR A 171 -8.08 -7.34 -8.85
C THR A 171 -6.70 -7.29 -9.48
N THR A 172 -6.64 -7.11 -10.81
CA THR A 172 -5.39 -6.98 -11.55
C THR A 172 -4.54 -5.83 -11.00
N TRP A 173 -5.13 -4.64 -10.82
CA TRP A 173 -4.43 -3.48 -10.26
C TRP A 173 -3.91 -3.71 -8.84
N ARG A 174 -4.64 -4.44 -7.99
CA ARG A 174 -4.17 -4.77 -6.63
C ARG A 174 -2.93 -5.67 -6.66
N ILE A 175 -2.94 -6.70 -7.51
CA ILE A 175 -1.80 -7.59 -7.72
C ILE A 175 -0.62 -6.79 -8.27
N GLU A 176 -0.85 -5.98 -9.31
CA GLU A 176 0.21 -5.19 -9.92
C GLU A 176 0.81 -4.17 -8.96
N ARG A 177 0.01 -3.47 -8.14
CA ARG A 177 0.53 -2.58 -7.09
C ARG A 177 1.42 -3.34 -6.10
N PHE A 178 0.97 -4.51 -5.64
CA PHE A 178 1.79 -5.35 -4.75
C PHE A 178 3.11 -5.75 -5.40
N VAL A 179 3.07 -6.19 -6.66
CA VAL A 179 4.26 -6.57 -7.42
C VAL A 179 5.21 -5.38 -7.65
N GLN A 180 4.67 -4.18 -7.91
CA GLN A 180 5.47 -2.95 -8.01
C GLN A 180 6.18 -2.61 -6.69
N ILE A 181 5.49 -2.78 -5.55
CA ILE A 181 6.08 -2.59 -4.23
C ILE A 181 7.23 -3.58 -4.00
N VAL A 182 7.03 -4.86 -4.33
CA VAL A 182 8.08 -5.88 -4.23
C VAL A 182 9.27 -5.52 -5.13
N GLN A 183 9.02 -5.12 -6.38
CA GLN A 183 10.07 -4.70 -7.31
C GLN A 183 10.86 -3.50 -6.77
N ALA A 184 10.18 -2.49 -6.23
CA ALA A 184 10.83 -1.32 -5.64
C ALA A 184 11.68 -1.71 -4.43
N ALA A 185 11.18 -2.62 -3.58
CA ALA A 185 11.88 -3.09 -2.40
C ALA A 185 13.14 -3.89 -2.74
N LEU A 186 13.05 -4.78 -3.74
CA LEU A 186 14.19 -5.55 -4.25
C LEU A 186 15.24 -4.62 -4.88
N SER A 187 14.79 -3.67 -5.72
CA SER A 187 15.67 -2.70 -6.40
C SER A 187 16.42 -1.81 -5.41
N SER A 188 15.77 -1.45 -4.30
CA SER A 188 16.35 -0.62 -3.23
C SER A 188 17.19 -1.43 -2.23
N ARG A 189 17.30 -2.75 -2.42
CA ARG A 189 17.97 -3.68 -1.49
C ARG A 189 17.42 -3.59 -0.06
N CYS A 190 16.12 -3.34 0.04
CA CYS A 190 15.41 -3.20 1.31
C CYS A 190 14.80 -4.53 1.78
N VAL A 191 15.02 -5.64 1.07
CA VAL A 191 14.52 -6.98 1.41
C VAL A 191 15.68 -7.90 1.74
N HIS A 192 15.57 -8.60 2.87
CA HIS A 192 16.53 -9.61 3.31
C HIS A 192 15.80 -10.89 3.75
N GLY A 193 16.55 -11.97 3.96
CA GLY A 193 16.02 -13.28 4.30
C GLY A 193 15.79 -14.18 3.08
N SER A 194 14.98 -15.23 3.25
CA SER A 194 14.74 -16.22 2.18
C SER A 194 13.83 -15.69 1.09
N LEU A 195 14.41 -15.31 -0.04
CA LEU A 195 13.68 -14.82 -1.21
C LEU A 195 12.95 -15.92 -1.99
N ARG A 196 13.31 -17.20 -1.77
CA ARG A 196 12.63 -18.36 -2.36
C ARG A 196 11.17 -18.48 -1.90
N GLY A 197 10.90 -18.16 -0.64
CA GLY A 197 9.54 -18.10 -0.10
C GLY A 197 8.70 -17.03 -0.81
N LEU A 198 9.30 -15.85 -1.02
CA LEU A 198 8.66 -14.75 -1.74
C LEU A 198 8.38 -15.11 -3.20
N ARG A 199 9.33 -15.76 -3.89
CA ARG A 199 9.11 -16.28 -5.26
C ARG A 199 7.90 -17.21 -5.30
N THR A 200 7.85 -18.18 -4.38
CA THR A 200 6.76 -19.16 -4.31
C THR A 200 5.42 -18.48 -4.07
N ALA A 201 5.37 -17.49 -3.17
CA ALA A 201 4.15 -16.74 -2.87
C ALA A 201 3.69 -15.89 -4.07
N LEU A 202 4.60 -15.22 -4.77
CA LEU A 202 4.28 -14.46 -5.99
C LEU A 202 3.76 -15.35 -7.12
N SER A 203 4.31 -16.56 -7.26
CA SER A 203 3.86 -17.52 -8.28
C SER A 203 2.47 -18.13 -7.98
N ARG A 204 1.93 -17.96 -6.77
CA ARG A 204 0.57 -18.40 -6.41
C ARG A 204 -0.48 -17.32 -6.66
N LEU A 205 -0.08 -16.06 -6.79
CA LEU A 205 -1.01 -14.99 -7.16
C LEU A 205 -1.54 -15.21 -8.59
N PRO A 206 -2.76 -14.76 -8.90
CA PRO A 206 -3.27 -14.79 -10.27
C PRO A 206 -2.27 -14.12 -11.24
N PRO A 207 -2.01 -14.74 -12.41
CA PRO A 207 -0.95 -14.28 -13.29
C PRO A 207 -1.29 -12.91 -13.88
N THR A 208 -0.35 -11.98 -13.77
CA THR A 208 -0.38 -10.69 -14.49
C THR A 208 0.90 -10.55 -15.31
N GLN A 209 0.87 -9.70 -16.34
CA GLN A 209 2.06 -9.42 -17.14
C GLN A 209 3.21 -8.92 -16.27
N LEU A 210 2.90 -8.06 -15.29
CA LEU A 210 3.91 -7.50 -14.40
C LEU A 210 4.49 -8.54 -13.44
N THR A 211 3.68 -9.47 -12.91
CA THR A 211 4.17 -10.58 -12.08
C THR A 211 5.22 -11.39 -12.84
N GLY A 212 4.96 -11.71 -14.11
CA GLY A 212 5.91 -12.43 -14.97
C GLY A 212 7.22 -11.66 -15.17
N ILE A 213 7.13 -10.36 -15.48
CA ILE A 213 8.31 -9.49 -15.65
C ILE A 213 9.17 -9.46 -14.38
N VAL A 214 8.56 -9.28 -13.20
CA VAL A 214 9.29 -9.19 -11.93
C VAL A 214 9.95 -10.51 -11.55
N LEU A 215 9.28 -11.65 -11.76
CA LEU A 215 9.84 -12.98 -11.50
C LEU A 215 11.05 -13.30 -12.39
N GLU A 216 11.01 -12.89 -13.66
CA GLU A 216 12.13 -13.12 -14.58
C GLU A 216 13.27 -12.12 -14.34
N THR A 217 12.96 -10.83 -14.15
CA THR A 217 13.97 -9.78 -13.92
C THR A 217 14.80 -10.06 -12.66
N ASN A 218 14.19 -10.62 -11.62
CA ASN A 218 14.86 -10.90 -10.34
C ASN A 218 15.19 -12.38 -10.16
N LYS A 219 15.25 -13.17 -11.24
CA LYS A 219 15.44 -14.62 -11.17
C LYS A 219 16.67 -15.04 -10.37
N SER A 220 17.79 -14.35 -10.51
CA SER A 220 19.03 -14.63 -9.76
C SER A 220 18.97 -14.28 -8.27
N LEU A 221 18.10 -13.34 -7.88
CA LEU A 221 17.89 -12.97 -6.48
C LEU A 221 16.87 -13.88 -5.80
N LEU A 222 15.91 -14.40 -6.56
CA LEU A 222 14.76 -15.16 -6.07
C LEU A 222 14.96 -16.68 -6.01
N THR A 223 16.16 -17.18 -6.34
CA THR A 223 16.54 -18.61 -6.31
C THR A 223 16.93 -19.09 -4.92
#